data_AF-A0A8F5VRT8-F1
#
_entry.id   AF-A0A8F5VRT8-F1
#
_cell.length_a   1.000
_cell.length_b   1.000
_cell.length_c   1.000
_cell.angle_alpha   90.00
_cell.angle_beta   90.00
_cell.angle_gamma   90.00
#
_symmetry.space_group_name_H-M   'P 1'
#
loop_
_entity.id
_entity.type
_entity.pdbx_description
1 polymer ?
#
loop_
_entity_poly.entity_id
_entity_poly.type
_entity_poly.pdbx_seq_one_letter_code
_entity_poly.pdbx_strand_id
1 'polypeptide(L)'
;MATAPKPPRTKATSLRMTAAMAEKYVSAYTAIYGPRGAARWVEEAIGQLLKHPSFVTKIGAGEVNQEFEASRYIGLTPLSQAQLEDAIRRYRRVDLLVEGLPSMILRAAIRLRLEAERTTPSQVVVAPQAEISPGKLRRRKQ
;
A
#
# COMPACT_ATOMS: atom_id res chain seq x y z
N MET A 1 -22.58 33.86 -13.14
CA MET A 1 -22.20 32.82 -12.15
C MET A 1 -20.97 32.12 -12.69
N ALA A 2 -19.79 32.30 -12.07
CA ALA A 2 -18.57 31.62 -12.51
C ALA A 2 -18.66 30.14 -12.12
N THR A 3 -18.69 29.25 -13.11
CA THR A 3 -18.60 27.81 -12.91
C THR A 3 -17.24 27.48 -12.30
N ALA A 4 -17.24 26.75 -11.18
CA ALA A 4 -16.01 26.30 -10.54
C ALA A 4 -15.13 25.54 -11.56
N PRO A 5 -13.80 25.77 -11.57
CA PRO A 5 -12.91 25.09 -12.49
C PRO A 5 -13.01 23.58 -12.29
N LYS A 6 -13.16 22.85 -13.40
CA LYS A 6 -13.21 21.39 -13.40
C LYS A 6 -11.94 20.87 -12.72
N PRO A 7 -12.05 19.96 -11.72
CA PRO A 7 -10.88 19.46 -11.02
C PRO A 7 -9.91 18.83 -12.02
N PRO A 8 -8.59 18.97 -11.79
CA PRO A 8 -7.59 18.41 -12.68
C PRO A 8 -7.86 16.92 -12.88
N ARG A 9 -7.88 16.48 -14.15
CA ARG A 9 -8.06 15.07 -14.49
C ARG A 9 -6.95 14.26 -13.84
N THR A 10 -7.31 13.30 -13.00
CA THR A 10 -6.38 12.29 -12.49
C THR A 10 -5.75 11.55 -13.66
N LYS A 11 -4.41 11.53 -13.72
CA LYS A 11 -3.70 10.74 -14.74
C LYS A 11 -3.97 9.27 -14.43
N ALA A 12 -4.57 8.57 -15.39
CA ALA A 12 -4.71 7.12 -15.31
C ALA A 12 -3.39 6.49 -15.76
N THR A 13 -2.81 5.64 -14.92
CA THR A 13 -1.60 4.88 -15.25
C THR A 13 -1.97 3.43 -15.45
N SER A 14 -1.57 2.86 -16.58
CA SER A 14 -1.71 1.43 -16.84
C SER A 14 -0.67 0.66 -16.02
N LEU A 15 -1.13 -0.44 -15.43
CA LEU A 15 -0.32 -1.32 -14.61
C LEU A 15 -0.58 -2.76 -15.03
N ARG A 16 0.48 -3.43 -15.48
CA ARG A 16 0.47 -4.89 -15.65
C ARG A 16 1.00 -5.58 -14.40
N MET A 17 0.34 -6.65 -13.98
CA MET A 17 0.69 -7.45 -12.82
C MET A 17 0.24 -8.90 -13.00
N THR A 18 0.66 -9.80 -12.11
CA THR A 18 0.16 -11.17 -12.08
C THR A 18 -1.30 -11.20 -11.61
N ALA A 19 -2.07 -12.22 -12.01
CA ALA A 19 -3.45 -12.38 -11.52
C ALA A 19 -3.52 -12.43 -9.99
N ALA A 20 -2.60 -13.19 -9.36
CA ALA A 20 -2.52 -13.31 -7.91
C ALA A 20 -2.22 -11.98 -7.19
N MET A 21 -1.43 -11.08 -7.80
CA MET A 21 -1.20 -9.74 -7.24
C MET A 21 -2.45 -8.87 -7.40
N ALA A 22 -3.13 -8.95 -8.54
CA ALA A 22 -4.34 -8.18 -8.81
C ALA A 22 -5.45 -8.49 -7.81
N GLU A 23 -5.68 -9.77 -7.51
CA GLU A 23 -6.69 -10.19 -6.53
C GLU A 23 -6.37 -9.66 -5.12
N LYS A 24 -5.12 -9.83 -4.67
CA LYS A 24 -4.68 -9.35 -3.35
C LYS A 24 -4.76 -7.84 -3.25
N TYR A 25 -4.35 -7.13 -4.29
CA TYR A 25 -4.46 -5.68 -4.35
C TYR A 25 -5.91 -5.21 -4.23
N VAL A 26 -6.83 -5.82 -5.00
CA VAL A 26 -8.26 -5.48 -4.95
C VAL A 26 -8.86 -5.76 -3.59
N SER A 27 -8.56 -6.92 -3.02
CA SER A 27 -8.99 -7.28 -1.67
C SER A 27 -8.48 -6.29 -0.63
N ALA A 28 -7.20 -5.95 -0.66
CA ALA A 28 -6.55 -5.07 0.33
C ALA A 28 -7.14 -3.66 0.35
N TYR A 29 -7.22 -2.98 -0.80
CA TYR A 29 -7.76 -1.62 -0.79
C TYR A 29 -9.26 -1.60 -0.46
N THR A 30 -10.01 -2.63 -0.87
CA THR A 30 -11.45 -2.70 -0.62
C THR A 30 -11.73 -2.92 0.86
N ALA A 31 -10.92 -3.74 1.54
CA ALA A 31 -11.06 -4.00 2.97
C ALA A 31 -10.80 -2.75 3.82
N ILE A 32 -9.82 -1.91 3.45
CA ILE A 32 -9.41 -0.75 4.25
C ILE A 32 -10.21 0.52 3.91
N TYR A 33 -10.45 0.76 2.62
CA TYR A 33 -10.96 2.03 2.10
C TYR A 33 -12.25 1.88 1.27
N GLY A 34 -12.74 0.66 1.07
CA GLY A 34 -13.91 0.38 0.23
C GLY A 34 -13.60 0.42 -1.28
N PRO A 35 -14.63 0.24 -2.14
CA PRO A 35 -14.47 0.00 -3.57
C PRO A 35 -13.86 1.17 -4.35
N ARG A 36 -13.86 2.39 -3.79
CA ARG A 36 -13.26 3.60 -4.38
C ARG A 36 -11.92 3.98 -3.76
N GLY A 37 -11.36 3.11 -2.92
CA GLY A 37 -10.15 3.36 -2.13
C GLY A 37 -8.82 3.18 -2.85
N ALA A 38 -8.82 2.68 -4.08
CA ALA A 38 -7.63 2.31 -4.84
C ALA A 38 -6.58 3.44 -4.92
N ALA A 39 -6.98 4.66 -5.29
CA ALA A 39 -6.05 5.77 -5.49
C ALA A 39 -5.30 6.15 -4.19
N ARG A 40 -6.03 6.25 -3.08
CA ARG A 40 -5.45 6.54 -1.76
C ARG A 40 -4.54 5.42 -1.28
N TRP A 41 -4.96 4.17 -1.46
CA TRP A 41 -4.15 3.02 -1.08
C TRP A 41 -2.83 2.99 -1.87
N VAL A 42 -2.86 3.31 -3.16
CA VAL A 42 -1.66 3.37 -4.00
C VAL A 42 -0.76 4.54 -3.62
N GLU A 43 -1.30 5.72 -3.34
CA GLU A 43 -0.53 6.88 -2.85
C GLU A 43 0.30 6.54 -1.61
N GLU A 44 -0.35 5.93 -0.61
CA GLU A 44 0.32 5.48 0.60
C GLU A 44 1.35 4.36 0.32
N ALA A 45 1.07 3.44 -0.60
CA ALA A 45 2.00 2.38 -0.98
C ALA A 45 3.29 2.94 -1.63
N ILE A 46 3.15 3.91 -2.55
CA ILE A 46 4.32 4.58 -3.16
C ILE A 46 5.08 5.37 -2.09
N GLY A 47 4.36 6.05 -1.20
CA GLY A 47 4.96 6.74 -0.06
C GLY A 47 5.77 5.82 0.86
N GLN A 48 5.28 4.60 1.13
CA GLN A 48 6.01 3.58 1.88
C GLN A 48 7.25 3.09 1.12
N LEU A 49 7.14 2.83 -0.18
CA LEU A 49 8.27 2.43 -1.01
C LEU A 49 9.38 3.48 -0.98
N LEU A 50 9.07 4.75 -1.20
CA LEU A 50 10.06 5.83 -1.22
C LEU A 50 10.77 6.07 0.12
N LYS A 51 10.14 5.69 1.23
CA LYS A 51 10.74 5.75 2.58
C LYS A 51 11.61 4.53 2.88
N HIS A 52 11.53 3.46 2.09
CA HIS A 52 12.30 2.25 2.32
C HIS A 52 13.80 2.52 2.01
N PRO A 53 14.74 2.21 2.92
CA PRO A 53 16.17 2.49 2.71
C PRO A 53 16.73 1.88 1.42
N SER A 54 16.25 0.68 1.08
CA SER A 54 16.64 -0.07 -0.12
C SER A 54 15.57 0.00 -1.23
N PHE A 55 14.88 1.12 -1.40
CA PHE A 55 13.76 1.18 -2.36
C PHE A 55 14.18 0.82 -3.79
N VAL A 56 15.36 1.27 -4.24
CA VAL A 56 15.88 1.01 -5.59
C VAL A 56 15.97 -0.49 -5.84
N THR A 57 16.54 -1.25 -4.90
CA THR A 57 16.75 -2.70 -5.06
C THR A 57 15.46 -3.51 -4.94
N LYS A 58 14.36 -2.91 -4.46
CA LYS A 58 13.03 -3.55 -4.46
C LYS A 58 12.30 -3.41 -5.80
N ILE A 59 12.66 -2.44 -6.63
CA ILE A 59 12.05 -2.25 -7.95
C ILE A 59 12.54 -3.39 -8.87
N GLY A 60 11.61 -4.14 -9.46
CA GLY A 60 11.91 -5.31 -10.31
C GLY A 60 12.35 -6.58 -9.55
N ALA A 61 12.53 -6.52 -8.22
CA ALA A 61 12.97 -7.67 -7.44
C ALA A 61 11.98 -8.83 -7.57
N GLY A 62 12.47 -10.03 -7.90
CA GLY A 62 11.64 -11.24 -8.02
C GLY A 62 10.63 -11.21 -9.17
N GLU A 63 10.75 -10.27 -10.12
CA GLU A 63 9.88 -10.20 -11.32
C GLU A 63 10.40 -11.07 -12.48
N VAL A 64 11.62 -11.60 -12.37
CA VAL A 64 12.20 -12.49 -13.38
C VAL A 64 11.28 -13.72 -13.56
N ASN A 65 10.95 -14.04 -14.81
CA ASN A 65 10.05 -15.12 -15.21
C ASN A 65 8.58 -14.98 -14.73
N GLN A 66 8.15 -13.80 -14.31
CA GLN A 66 6.72 -13.57 -14.05
C GLN A 66 5.96 -13.19 -15.32
N GLU A 67 4.78 -13.78 -15.51
CA GLU A 67 3.85 -13.37 -16.55
C GLU A 67 2.89 -12.30 -16.03
N PHE A 68 2.89 -11.14 -16.69
CA PHE A 68 2.02 -10.01 -16.33
C PHE A 68 0.77 -9.95 -17.20
N GLU A 69 -0.10 -10.93 -17.01
CA GLU A 69 -1.35 -11.16 -17.73
C GLU A 69 -2.47 -10.18 -17.36
N ALA A 70 -2.52 -9.70 -16.10
CA ALA A 70 -3.58 -8.81 -15.64
C ALA A 70 -3.22 -7.34 -15.90
N SER A 71 -4.05 -6.63 -16.66
CA SER A 71 -3.94 -5.18 -16.88
C SER A 71 -4.98 -4.42 -16.06
N ARG A 72 -4.52 -3.40 -15.32
CA ARG A 72 -5.37 -2.50 -14.53
C ARG A 72 -5.05 -1.04 -14.86
N TYR A 73 -6.05 -0.19 -14.70
CA TYR A 73 -5.88 1.26 -14.73
C TYR A 73 -6.03 1.81 -13.31
N ILE A 74 -5.05 2.57 -12.86
CA ILE A 74 -5.07 3.20 -11.54
C ILE A 74 -5.12 4.71 -11.76
N GLY A 75 -6.13 5.35 -11.16
CA GLY A 75 -6.16 6.81 -11.08
C GLY A 75 -5.15 7.27 -10.03
N LEU A 76 -4.15 8.04 -10.45
CA LEU A 76 -3.19 8.65 -9.54
C LEU A 76 -3.68 10.03 -9.10
N THR A 77 -3.65 10.26 -7.80
CA THR A 77 -3.77 11.59 -7.21
C THR A 77 -2.58 12.46 -7.63
N PRO A 78 -2.67 13.81 -7.50
CA PRO A 78 -1.51 14.68 -7.76
C PRO A 78 -0.27 14.31 -6.93
N LEU A 79 -0.46 13.90 -5.68
CA LEU A 79 0.65 13.51 -4.80
C LEU A 79 1.28 12.18 -5.26
N SER A 80 0.48 11.15 -5.50
CA SER A 80 1.00 9.85 -5.98
C SER A 80 1.65 9.97 -7.35
N GLN A 81 1.17 10.86 -8.22
CA GLN A 81 1.82 11.19 -9.48
C GLN A 81 3.22 11.80 -9.25
N ALA A 82 3.33 12.80 -8.38
CA ALA A 82 4.61 13.44 -8.06
C ALA A 82 5.59 12.45 -7.42
N GLN A 83 5.11 11.58 -6.54
CA GLN A 83 5.91 10.51 -5.93
C GLN A 83 6.39 9.49 -6.96
N LEU A 84 5.54 9.09 -7.91
CA LEU A 84 5.92 8.19 -8.98
C LEU A 84 6.99 8.81 -9.89
N GLU A 85 6.85 10.09 -10.24
CA GLU A 85 7.84 10.82 -11.04
C GLU A 85 9.19 10.96 -10.31
N ASP A 86 9.17 11.21 -9.00
CA ASP A 86 10.37 11.22 -8.16
C ASP A 86 11.03 9.84 -8.10
N ALA A 87 10.26 8.76 -7.89
CA ALA A 87 10.75 7.39 -7.92
C ALA A 87 11.43 7.05 -9.26
N ILE A 88 10.81 7.43 -10.38
CA ILE A 88 11.37 7.28 -11.73
C ILE A 88 12.70 8.02 -11.85
N ARG A 89 12.73 9.29 -11.42
CA ARG A 89 13.93 10.13 -11.51
C ARG A 89 15.09 9.55 -10.70
N ARG A 90 14.83 9.06 -9.48
CA ARG A 90 15.85 8.46 -8.63
C ARG A 90 16.35 7.13 -9.18
N TYR A 91 15.45 6.26 -9.67
CA TYR A 91 15.83 4.97 -10.23
C TYR A 91 16.64 5.11 -11.52
N ARG A 92 16.32 6.09 -12.38
CA ARG A 92 17.08 6.37 -13.61
C ARG A 92 18.53 6.77 -13.39
N ARG A 93 18.91 7.18 -12.18
CA ARG A 93 20.33 7.41 -11.83
C ARG A 93 21.12 6.10 -11.72
N VAL A 94 20.43 4.97 -11.61
CA VAL A 94 21.00 3.63 -11.47
C VAL A 94 20.93 2.89 -12.79
N ASP A 95 19.78 2.95 -13.48
CA ASP A 95 19.60 2.33 -14.78
C ASP A 95 18.77 3.22 -15.71
N LEU A 96 19.39 3.66 -16.80
CA LEU A 96 18.80 4.57 -17.79
C LEU A 96 17.95 3.84 -18.84
N LEU A 97 18.17 2.54 -19.04
CA LEU A 97 17.62 1.77 -20.16
C LEU A 97 16.40 0.93 -19.77
N VAL A 98 16.02 0.90 -18.49
CA VAL A 98 14.84 0.15 -18.05
C VAL A 98 13.55 0.73 -18.65
N GLU A 99 12.90 -0.11 -19.44
CA GLU A 99 11.57 0.13 -19.97
C GLU A 99 10.48 -0.26 -18.96
N GLY A 100 9.28 0.29 -19.11
CA GLY A 100 8.14 -0.08 -18.24
C GLY A 100 8.29 0.32 -16.77
N LEU A 101 9.27 1.18 -16.45
CA LEU A 101 9.61 1.59 -15.09
C LEU A 101 8.41 2.06 -14.22
N PRO A 102 7.44 2.85 -14.75
CA PRO A 102 6.25 3.20 -13.96
C PRO A 102 5.49 1.98 -13.43
N SER A 103 5.29 0.96 -14.27
CA SER A 103 4.63 -0.27 -13.87
C SER A 103 5.45 -1.07 -12.86
N MET A 104 6.78 -1.15 -13.05
CA MET A 104 7.67 -1.83 -12.10
C MET A 104 7.64 -1.18 -10.71
N ILE A 105 7.69 0.16 -10.64
CA ILE A 105 7.62 0.90 -9.39
C ILE A 105 6.29 0.65 -8.69
N LEU A 106 5.17 0.72 -9.42
CA LEU A 106 3.85 0.46 -8.86
C LEU A 106 3.73 -0.98 -8.32
N ARG A 107 4.21 -1.99 -9.06
CA ARG A 107 4.24 -3.37 -8.55
C ARG A 107 5.10 -3.51 -7.30
N ALA A 108 6.27 -2.89 -7.27
CA ALA A 108 7.15 -2.91 -6.11
C ALA A 108 6.48 -2.27 -4.87
N ALA A 109 5.80 -1.14 -5.06
CA ALA A 109 5.06 -0.46 -3.99
C ALA A 109 3.90 -1.32 -3.47
N ILE A 110 3.08 -1.88 -4.36
CA ILE A 110 1.96 -2.76 -4.00
C ILE A 110 2.46 -3.98 -3.24
N ARG A 111 3.50 -4.65 -3.75
CA ARG A 111 4.08 -5.83 -3.11
C ARG A 111 4.62 -5.53 -1.72
N LEU A 112 5.41 -4.46 -1.58
CA LEU A 112 5.96 -4.06 -0.28
C LEU A 112 4.85 -3.83 0.75
N ARG A 113 3.79 -3.13 0.36
CA ARG A 113 2.66 -2.86 1.25
C ARG A 113 1.89 -4.14 1.62
N LEU A 114 1.62 -5.02 0.65
CA LEU A 114 0.98 -6.31 0.90
C LEU A 114 1.82 -7.22 1.82
N GLU A 115 3.15 -7.14 1.75
CA GLU A 115 4.07 -7.85 2.65
C GLU A 115 4.02 -7.28 4.07
N ALA A 116 3.95 -5.95 4.22
CA ALA A 116 3.83 -5.29 5.53
C ALA A 116 2.50 -5.64 6.22
N GLU A 117 1.41 -5.71 5.47
CA GLU A 117 0.09 -6.10 5.99
C GLU A 117 0.06 -7.56 6.47
N ARG A 118 0.82 -8.46 5.84
CA ARG A 118 0.97 -9.86 6.30
C ARG A 118 1.80 -9.98 7.58
N THR A 119 2.80 -9.12 7.73
CA THR A 119 3.77 -9.17 8.84
C THR A 119 3.24 -8.47 10.10
N THR A 120 2.07 -7.84 10.04
CA THR A 120 1.38 -7.29 11.20
C THR A 120 0.32 -8.29 11.67
N PRO A 121 0.67 -9.35 12.45
CA PRO A 121 -0.35 -10.11 13.14
C PRO A 121 -1.02 -9.17 14.13
N SER A 122 -2.34 -9.24 14.16
CA SER A 122 -3.21 -8.69 15.20
C SER A 122 -2.56 -8.79 16.59
N GLN A 123 -1.92 -7.71 17.05
CA GLN A 123 -1.75 -7.51 18.48
C GLN A 123 -3.10 -7.03 18.99
N VAL A 124 -4.02 -7.99 19.17
CA VAL A 124 -5.10 -7.82 20.12
C VAL A 124 -4.40 -7.64 21.47
N VAL A 125 -4.31 -6.38 21.90
CA VAL A 125 -3.96 -6.02 23.27
C VAL A 125 -5.06 -6.64 24.15
N VAL A 126 -4.83 -7.86 24.62
CA VAL A 126 -5.59 -8.42 25.72
C VAL A 126 -5.15 -7.61 26.94
N ALA A 127 -5.96 -6.61 27.27
CA ALA A 127 -5.83 -5.88 28.53
C ALA A 127 -5.78 -6.91 29.68
N PRO A 128 -4.87 -6.77 30.66
CA PRO A 128 -4.89 -7.63 31.83
C PRO A 128 -6.22 -7.43 32.54
N GLN A 129 -7.05 -8.49 32.56
CA GLN A 129 -8.24 -8.52 33.38
C GLN A 129 -7.81 -8.35 34.84
N ALA A 130 -8.33 -7.30 35.47
CA ALA A 130 -8.11 -7.02 36.87
C ALA A 130 -8.46 -8.27 37.70
N GLU A 131 -7.51 -8.68 38.54
CA GLU A 131 -7.71 -9.68 39.59
C GLU A 131 -8.86 -9.23 40.49
N ILE A 132 -10.04 -9.82 40.29
CA ILE A 132 -11.08 -9.79 41.31
C ILE A 132 -10.69 -10.84 42.34
N SER A 133 -9.93 -10.42 43.36
CA SER A 133 -9.72 -11.18 44.59
C SER A 133 -11.03 -11.31 45.36
N PRO A 134 -11.61 -12.51 45.54
CA PRO A 134 -12.71 -12.70 46.47
C PRO A 134 -12.15 -13.19 47.81
N GLY A 135 -12.39 -12.40 48.86
CA GLY A 135 -12.49 -12.96 50.21
C GLY A 135 -11.47 -12.47 51.22
N LYS A 136 -11.88 -11.50 52.03
CA LYS A 136 -11.75 -11.64 53.49
C LYS A 136 -13.06 -11.25 54.16
N LEU A 137 -13.84 -12.30 54.42
CA LEU A 137 -14.92 -12.38 55.38
C LEU A 137 -14.47 -11.78 56.73
N ARG A 138 -14.97 -10.60 57.11
CA ARG A 138 -14.84 -10.09 58.48
C ARG A 138 -16.17 -10.28 59.22
N ARG A 139 -16.24 -11.39 59.95
CA ARG A 139 -17.15 -11.58 61.08
C ARG A 139 -16.85 -10.56 62.19
N ARG A 140 -17.89 -9.93 62.74
CA ARG A 140 -18.09 -9.38 64.10
C ARG A 140 -19.45 -8.67 64.06
N LYS A 141 -20.41 -8.79 64.98
CA LYS A 141 -20.54 -9.36 66.33
C LYS A 141 -22.05 -9.57 66.57
N GLN A 142 -22.44 -10.66 67.21
CA GLN A 142 -23.13 -10.65 68.51
C GLN A 142 -22.58 -11.82 69.32
#